data_AF-A0A453CCI9-F1
#
_entry.id   AF-A0A453CCI9-F1
#
_cell.length_a   1.000
_cell.length_b   1.000
_cell.length_c   1.000
_cell.angle_alpha   90.00
_cell.angle_beta   90.00
_cell.angle_gamma   90.00
#
_symmetry.space_group_name_H-M   'P 1'
#
loop_
_entity.id
_entity.type
_entity.pdbx_description
1 polymer ?
#
loop_
_entity_poly.entity_id
_entity_poly.type
_entity_poly.pdbx_seq_one_letter_code
_entity_poly.pdbx_strand_id
1 'polypeptide(L)'
;TLQESVVTSMETIMMFVIQESEPVHPGLASCLLRNLKKEKKDSLLASYRLAKRITRLCPEKLKPAFAELLQGSPLNEYSKVVASSVESSSDAGRDNNIDAVENDT
;
A
#
# COMPACT_ATOMS: atom_id res chain seq x y z
N THR A 1 -19.10 -18.36 -8.13
CA THR A 1 -20.26 -18.19 -7.22
C THR A 1 -20.68 -16.74 -7.23
N LEU A 2 -21.91 -16.41 -6.82
CA LEU A 2 -22.39 -15.02 -6.71
C LEU A 2 -21.47 -14.14 -5.85
N GLN A 3 -20.86 -14.73 -4.82
CA GLN A 3 -19.90 -14.05 -3.96
C GLN A 3 -18.65 -13.58 -4.72
N GLU A 4 -18.10 -14.42 -5.60
CA GLU A 4 -16.91 -14.06 -6.37
C GLU A 4 -17.22 -12.98 -7.42
N SER A 5 -18.40 -13.02 -8.07
CA SER A 5 -18.79 -11.96 -9.01
C SER A 5 -18.96 -10.62 -8.32
N VAL A 6 -19.56 -10.58 -7.12
CA VAL A 6 -19.67 -9.34 -6.33
C VAL A 6 -18.29 -8.82 -5.94
N VAL A 7 -17.38 -9.68 -5.47
CA VAL A 7 -16.01 -9.28 -5.12
C VAL A 7 -15.27 -8.71 -6.32
N THR A 8 -15.34 -9.36 -7.49
CA THR A 8 -14.69 -8.88 -8.71
C THR A 8 -15.28 -7.55 -9.18
N SER A 9 -16.61 -7.37 -9.17
CA SER A 9 -17.22 -6.08 -9.51
C SER A 9 -16.80 -4.97 -8.56
N MET A 10 -16.79 -5.22 -7.26
CA MET A 10 -16.33 -4.25 -6.25
C MET A 10 -14.85 -3.93 -6.42
N GLU A 11 -14.03 -4.93 -6.75
CA GLU A 11 -12.61 -4.76 -7.05
C GLU A 11 -12.39 -3.83 -8.24
N THR A 12 -13.10 -4.05 -9.35
CA THR A 12 -13.01 -3.19 -10.54
C THR A 12 -13.41 -1.75 -10.20
N ILE A 13 -14.54 -1.55 -9.51
CA ILE A 13 -15.03 -0.21 -9.15
C ILE A 13 -14.01 0.51 -8.26
N MET A 14 -13.56 -0.14 -7.19
CA MET A 14 -12.59 0.45 -6.26
C MET A 14 -11.25 0.77 -6.93
N MET A 15 -10.77 -0.10 -7.83
CA MET A 15 -9.55 0.13 -8.58
C MET A 15 -9.65 1.41 -9.42
N PHE A 16 -10.72 1.57 -10.22
CA PHE A 16 -10.92 2.78 -11.02
C PHE A 16 -11.03 4.03 -10.14
N VAL A 17 -11.82 3.97 -9.07
CA VAL A 17 -11.94 5.11 -8.14
C VAL A 17 -10.58 5.52 -7.57
N ILE A 18 -9.74 4.57 -7.16
CA ILE A 18 -8.41 4.86 -6.60
C ILE A 18 -7.45 5.40 -7.68
N GLN A 19 -7.50 4.85 -8.89
CA GLN A 19 -6.64 5.28 -10.00
C GLN A 19 -6.93 6.71 -10.44
N GLU A 20 -8.21 7.09 -10.50
CA GLU A 20 -8.66 8.43 -10.89
C GLU A 20 -8.62 9.45 -9.74
N SER A 21 -8.30 9.02 -8.51
CA SER A 21 -8.18 9.93 -7.36
C SER A 21 -6.81 10.63 -7.30
N GLU A 22 -6.81 11.91 -6.93
CA GLU A 22 -5.61 12.71 -6.69
C GLU A 22 -5.90 13.79 -5.61
N PRO A 23 -5.52 13.59 -4.33
CA PRO A 23 -4.97 12.37 -3.71
C PRO A 23 -6.07 11.36 -3.31
N VAL A 24 -5.65 10.12 -2.98
CA VAL A 24 -6.57 9.10 -2.44
C VAL A 24 -7.11 9.53 -1.08
N HIS A 25 -8.43 9.45 -0.90
CA HIS A 25 -9.09 9.86 0.34
C HIS A 25 -8.60 9.02 1.55
N PRO A 26 -8.11 9.66 2.64
CA PRO A 26 -7.54 8.96 3.80
C PRO A 26 -8.48 7.95 4.46
N GLY A 27 -9.79 8.23 4.47
CA GLY A 27 -10.80 7.30 4.98
C GLY A 27 -10.86 5.97 4.22
N LEU A 28 -10.64 5.99 2.90
CA LEU A 28 -10.58 4.78 2.08
C LEU A 28 -9.31 3.98 2.39
N ALA A 29 -8.16 4.67 2.44
CA ALA A 29 -6.88 4.06 2.78
C ALA A 29 -6.89 3.43 4.18
N SER A 30 -7.45 4.13 5.18
CA SER A 30 -7.64 3.62 6.54
C SER A 30 -8.54 2.38 6.58
N CYS A 31 -9.62 2.37 5.78
CA CYS A 31 -10.51 1.22 5.66
C CYS A 31 -9.78 -0.02 5.11
N LEU A 32 -8.95 0.16 4.08
CA LEU A 32 -8.12 -0.92 3.52
C LEU A 32 -7.13 -1.44 4.57
N LEU A 33 -6.38 -0.55 5.25
CA LEU A 33 -5.41 -0.93 6.28
C LEU A 33 -6.07 -1.70 7.44
N ARG A 34 -7.24 -1.26 7.91
CA ARG A 34 -8.01 -1.95 8.96
C ARG A 34 -8.33 -3.39 8.57
N ASN A 35 -8.76 -3.61 7.34
CA ASN A 35 -9.07 -4.95 6.82
C ASN A 35 -7.81 -5.79 6.56
N LEU A 36 -6.63 -5.18 6.49
CA LEU A 36 -5.36 -5.87 6.28
C LEU A 36 -4.59 -6.17 7.57
N LYS A 37 -5.10 -5.77 8.74
CA LYS A 37 -4.55 -6.22 10.03
C LYS A 37 -4.62 -7.74 10.16
N LYS A 38 -3.54 -8.36 10.66
CA LYS A 38 -3.43 -9.82 10.80
C LYS A 38 -4.54 -10.42 11.66
N GLU A 39 -4.98 -9.70 12.69
CA GLU A 39 -6.07 -10.10 13.59
C GLU A 39 -7.44 -10.25 12.89
N LYS A 40 -7.64 -9.60 11.73
CA LYS A 40 -8.93 -9.59 11.01
C LYS A 40 -9.05 -10.65 9.92
N LYS A 41 -7.97 -11.38 9.64
CA LYS A 41 -7.87 -12.32 8.52
C LYS A 41 -8.99 -13.38 8.54
N ASP A 42 -9.34 -13.88 9.72
CA ASP A 42 -10.29 -15.00 9.87
C ASP A 42 -11.74 -14.52 10.06
N SER A 43 -11.94 -13.29 10.55
CA SER A 43 -13.29 -12.73 10.80
C SER A 43 -13.98 -12.14 9.57
N LEU A 44 -13.22 -11.70 8.55
CA LEU A 44 -13.73 -10.91 7.42
C LEU A 44 -13.13 -11.37 6.09
N LEU A 45 -13.26 -12.66 5.77
CA LEU A 45 -12.57 -13.26 4.62
C LEU A 45 -12.81 -12.53 3.29
N ALA A 46 -14.04 -12.06 3.02
CA ALA A 46 -14.35 -11.32 1.80
C ALA A 46 -13.70 -9.92 1.78
N SER A 47 -13.84 -9.15 2.85
CA SER A 47 -13.27 -7.80 2.96
C SER A 47 -11.73 -7.82 2.98
N TYR A 48 -11.14 -8.80 3.68
CA TYR A 48 -9.70 -9.04 3.65
C TYR A 48 -9.22 -9.37 2.23
N ARG A 49 -9.92 -10.26 1.51
CA ARG A 49 -9.59 -10.63 0.12
C ARG A 49 -9.66 -9.41 -0.81
N LEU A 50 -10.74 -8.64 -0.72
CA LEU A 50 -10.92 -7.43 -1.53
C LEU A 50 -9.82 -6.40 -1.24
N ALA A 51 -9.58 -6.07 0.03
CA ALA A 51 -8.54 -5.12 0.41
C ALA A 51 -7.15 -5.55 -0.07
N LYS A 52 -6.83 -6.84 0.06
CA LYS A 52 -5.55 -7.40 -0.40
C LYS A 52 -5.38 -7.30 -1.91
N ARG A 53 -6.44 -7.52 -2.69
CA ARG A 53 -6.39 -7.40 -4.15
C ARG A 53 -6.24 -5.94 -4.57
N ILE A 54 -7.03 -5.04 -3.98
CA ILE A 54 -6.93 -3.60 -4.25
C ILE A 54 -5.53 -3.04 -3.95
N THR A 55 -4.92 -3.40 -2.82
CA THR A 55 -3.54 -2.97 -2.53
C THR A 55 -2.53 -3.41 -3.58
N ARG A 56 -2.75 -4.57 -4.22
CA ARG A 56 -1.87 -5.06 -5.30
C ARG A 56 -2.13 -4.39 -6.64
N LEU A 57 -3.37 -3.96 -6.89
CA LEU A 57 -3.77 -3.33 -8.16
C LEU A 57 -3.42 -1.84 -8.20
N CYS A 58 -3.35 -1.17 -7.04
CA CYS A 58 -3.13 0.27 -6.96
C CYS A 58 -1.94 0.66 -6.05
N PRO A 59 -0.75 0.03 -6.17
CA PRO A 59 0.34 0.24 -5.22
C PRO A 59 0.81 1.71 -5.19
N GLU A 60 1.07 2.31 -6.36
CA GLU A 60 1.59 3.69 -6.45
C GLU A 60 0.60 4.73 -5.90
N LYS A 61 -0.70 4.57 -6.19
CA LYS A 61 -1.75 5.49 -5.70
C LYS A 61 -2.00 5.35 -4.20
N LEU A 62 -1.88 4.14 -3.65
CA LEU A 62 -2.12 3.88 -2.23
C LEU A 62 -0.91 4.15 -1.33
N LYS A 63 0.30 3.99 -1.87
CA LYS A 63 1.54 4.15 -1.14
C LYS A 63 1.66 5.46 -0.35
N PRO A 64 1.44 6.66 -0.91
CA PRO A 64 1.57 7.90 -0.13
C PRO A 64 0.59 7.95 1.04
N ALA A 65 -0.68 7.58 0.81
CA ALA A 65 -1.69 7.54 1.87
C ALA A 65 -1.39 6.48 2.95
N PHE A 66 -0.85 5.33 2.55
CA PHE A 66 -0.43 4.29 3.50
C PHE A 66 0.79 4.73 4.31
N ALA A 67 1.79 5.33 3.66
CA ALA A 67 2.99 5.82 4.32
C ALA A 67 2.63 6.86 5.39
N GLU A 68 1.72 7.78 5.09
CA GLU A 68 1.21 8.78 6.05
C GLU A 68 0.45 8.13 7.22
N LEU A 69 -0.51 7.25 6.93
CA LEU A 69 -1.34 6.61 7.96
C LEU A 69 -0.58 5.61 8.85
N LEU A 70 0.54 5.08 8.36
CA LEU A 70 1.36 4.10 9.08
C LEU A 70 2.56 4.73 9.79
N GLN A 71 2.73 6.05 9.75
CA GLN A 71 3.80 6.72 10.51
C GLN A 71 3.70 6.37 12.00
N GLY A 72 4.78 5.81 12.55
CA GLY A 72 4.83 5.37 13.95
C GLY A 72 4.08 4.06 14.26
N SER A 73 3.46 3.41 13.26
CA SER A 73 2.78 2.13 13.43
C SER A 73 3.69 0.94 13.08
N PRO A 74 3.66 -0.17 13.84
CA PRO A 74 4.49 -1.32 13.53
C PRO A 74 3.91 -2.13 12.34
N LEU A 75 4.63 -2.15 11.22
CA LEU A 75 4.19 -2.83 9.99
C LEU A 75 3.95 -4.34 10.17
N ASN A 76 4.54 -4.96 11.19
CA ASN A 76 4.35 -6.38 11.50
C ASN A 76 2.92 -6.71 11.97
N GLU A 77 2.08 -5.73 12.34
CA GLU A 77 0.66 -5.94 12.64
C GLU A 77 -0.19 -6.18 11.38
N TYR A 78 0.31 -5.77 10.22
CA TYR A 78 -0.41 -5.82 8.95
C TYR A 78 0.03 -7.01 8.11
N SER A 79 -0.83 -7.42 7.17
CA SER A 79 -0.48 -8.45 6.20
C SER A 79 0.67 -7.98 5.30
N LYS A 80 1.47 -8.94 4.82
CA LYS A 80 2.71 -8.67 4.03
C LYS A 80 2.52 -7.72 2.84
N VAL A 81 1.30 -7.67 2.27
CA VAL A 81 1.00 -6.78 1.13
C VAL A 81 1.15 -5.29 1.48
N VAL A 82 0.93 -4.92 2.75
CA VAL A 82 1.10 -3.54 3.22
C VAL A 82 2.57 -3.16 3.27
N ALA A 83 3.41 -4.00 3.87
CA ALA A 83 4.86 -3.77 3.92
C ALA A 83 5.46 -3.61 2.52
N SER A 84 5.16 -4.54 1.60
CA SER A 84 5.63 -4.46 0.21
C SER A 84 5.15 -3.20 -0.52
N SER A 85 3.94 -2.71 -0.23
CA SER A 85 3.40 -1.50 -0.86
C SER A 85 4.11 -0.22 -0.40
N VAL A 86 4.64 -0.19 0.84
CA VAL A 86 5.31 0.98 1.41
C VAL A 86 6.82 0.96 1.13
N GLU A 87 7.44 -0.22 1.11
CA GLU A 87 8.90 -0.41 0.94
C GLU A 87 9.42 -0.22 -0.49
N SER A 88 8.54 -0.25 -1.51
CA SER A 88 8.93 -0.30 -2.94
C SER A 88 9.52 1.01 -3.52
N SER A 89 10.28 1.83 -2.78
CA SER A 89 11.10 2.91 -3.40
C SER A 89 12.29 3.42 -2.55
N SER A 90 12.90 2.60 -1.71
CA SER A 90 14.10 3.06 -0.98
C SER A 90 15.42 2.98 -1.78
N ASP A 91 15.41 2.55 -3.05
CA ASP A 91 16.66 2.26 -3.81
C ASP A 91 17.01 3.29 -4.91
N ALA A 92 16.40 4.48 -4.90
CA ALA A 92 16.78 5.56 -5.81
C ALA A 92 17.34 6.74 -5.02
N GLY A 93 18.65 6.74 -4.77
CA GLY A 93 19.36 7.91 -4.24
C GLY A 93 20.40 7.60 -3.17
N ARG A 94 21.44 6.83 -3.51
CA ARG A 94 22.69 6.81 -2.75
C ARG A 94 23.85 7.14 -3.68
N ASP A 95 23.83 8.37 -4.21
CA ASP A 95 25.01 8.95 -4.84
C ASP A 95 26.02 9.30 -3.74
N ASN A 96 26.93 8.36 -3.48
CA ASN A 96 28.14 8.63 -2.73
C ASN A 96 29.08 9.42 -3.65
N ASN A 97 29.04 10.76 -3.61
CA ASN A 97 30.15 11.53 -4.15
C ASN A 97 31.22 11.63 -3.06
N ILE A 98 32.27 10.82 -3.22
CA ILE A 98 33.50 10.89 -2.41
C ILE A 98 34.28 12.11 -2.91
N ASP A 99 34.58 13.02 -1.99
CA ASP A 99 35.52 14.12 -2.19
C ASP A 99 36.87 13.59 -2.71
N ALA A 100 37.26 14.01 -3.91
CA ALA A 100 38.64 13.96 -4.34
C ALA A 100 39.25 15.35 -4.13
N VAL A 101 39.92 15.53 -2.99
CA VAL A 101 40.98 16.53 -2.84
C VAL A 101 42.13 16.09 -3.74
N GLU A 102 42.30 16.77 -4.87
CA GLU A 102 43.51 16.70 -5.67
C GLU A 102 44.53 17.66 -5.06
N ASN A 103 45.43 17.10 -4.25
CA ASN A 103 46.72 17.70 -3.96
C ASN A 103 47.59 17.50 -5.20
N ASP A 104 48.05 18.59 -5.82
CA ASP A 104 49.28 18.53 -6.59
C ASP A 104 50.18 19.74 -6.28
N THR A 105 51.44 19.36 -6.07
CA THR A 105 52.66 20.12 -5.73
C THR A 105 53.15 21.09 -6.80
#